data_AF-A0A0Q5BSQ9-F1
#
_entry.id   AF-A0A0Q5BSQ9-F1
#
_cell.length_a   1.000
_cell.length_b   1.000
_cell.length_c   1.000
_cell.angle_alpha   90.00
_cell.angle_beta   90.00
_cell.angle_gamma   90.00
#
_symmetry.space_group_name_H-M   'P 1'
#
loop_
_entity.id
_entity.type
_entity.pdbx_description
1 polymer ?
#
loop_
_entity_poly.entity_id
_entity_poly.type
_entity_poly.pdbx_seq_one_letter_code
_entity_poly.pdbx_strand_id
1 'polypeptide(L)' 'MTQTFPAWLRDQTTRDDEVGTLAQEFAARDDLPEHGGHSIYEGYFASEPAEAQAGFDRAWTEFEADVQPSPASDDPDGLR' A
#
# COMPACT_ATOMS: atom_id res chain seq x y z
N MET A 1 13.65 8.91 -1.89
CA MET A 1 12.81 8.83 -0.68
C MET A 1 11.91 7.63 -0.86
N THR A 2 11.84 6.74 0.11
CA THR A 2 10.91 5.60 0.07
C THR A 2 9.48 6.14 0.26
N GLN A 3 8.57 5.78 -0.64
CA GLN A 3 7.15 6.16 -0.52
C GLN A 3 6.54 5.51 0.72
N THR A 4 5.68 6.22 1.45
CA THR A 4 4.95 5.67 2.60
C THR A 4 3.62 5.08 2.13
N PHE A 5 3.07 4.12 2.87
CA PHE A 5 1.78 3.53 2.52
C PHE A 5 0.65 4.57 2.37
N PRO A 6 0.46 5.55 3.28
CA PRO A 6 -0.55 6.59 3.08
C PRO A 6 -0.31 7.46 1.84
N ALA A 7 0.94 7.77 1.52
CA ALA A 7 1.26 8.52 0.31
C ALA A 7 0.94 7.71 -0.95
N TRP A 8 1.32 6.43 -0.98
CA TRP A 8 0.98 5.50 -2.05
C TRP A 8 -0.53 5.30 -2.20
N LEU A 9 -1.24 5.19 -1.08
CA LEU A 9 -2.69 5.01 -1.06
C LEU A 9 -3.42 6.24 -1.64
N ARG A 10 -2.93 7.46 -1.39
CA ARG A 10 -3.47 8.69 -2.02
C ARG A 10 -3.39 8.65 -3.55
N ASP A 11 -2.36 8.02 -4.11
CA ASP A 11 -2.22 7.91 -5.56
C ASP A 11 -3.24 6.94 -6.17
N GLN A 12 -3.91 6.11 -5.36
CA GLN A 12 -4.89 5.12 -5.82
C GLN A 12 -6.32 5.64 -5.90
N THR A 13 -6.59 6.89 -5.51
CA THR A 13 -7.97 7.43 -5.38
C THR A 13 -8.78 7.42 -6.68
N THR A 14 -8.12 7.36 -7.84
CA THR A 14 -8.79 7.35 -9.16
C THR A 14 -9.21 5.96 -9.62
N ARG A 15 -8.94 4.90 -8.84
CA ARG A 15 -9.30 3.53 -9.19
C ARG A 15 -10.76 3.25 -8.83
N ASP A 16 -11.38 2.37 -9.61
CA ASP A 16 -12.77 1.92 -9.44
C ASP A 16 -12.86 0.52 -8.80
N ASP A 17 -11.83 0.10 -8.07
CA ASP A 17 -11.76 -1.20 -7.36
C ASP A 17 -11.72 -1.02 -5.83
N GLU A 18 -11.58 -2.12 -5.08
CA GLU A 18 -11.59 -2.08 -3.62
C GLU A 18 -10.44 -1.25 -3.03
N VAL A 19 -9.29 -1.19 -3.71
CA VAL A 19 -8.16 -0.34 -3.32
C VAL A 19 -8.49 1.13 -3.57
N GLY A 20 -9.12 1.43 -4.71
CA GLY A 20 -9.62 2.78 -5.00
C GLY A 20 -10.67 3.26 -4.00
N THR A 21 -11.60 2.39 -3.62
CA THR A 21 -12.60 2.67 -2.57
C THR A 21 -11.93 2.97 -1.23
N LEU A 22 -11.00 2.11 -0.80
CA LEU A 22 -10.22 2.33 0.42
C LEU A 22 -9.46 3.66 0.39
N ALA A 23 -8.83 3.97 -0.74
CA ALA A 23 -8.09 5.21 -0.92
C ALA A 23 -8.97 6.45 -0.79
N GLN A 24 -10.14 6.45 -1.42
CA GLN A 24 -11.09 7.56 -1.35
C GLN A 24 -11.61 7.79 0.08
N GLU A 25 -11.81 6.71 0.85
CA GLU A 25 -12.32 6.79 2.21
C GLU A 25 -11.25 7.17 3.25
N PHE A 26 -10.03 6.65 3.12
CA PHE A 26 -9.03 6.72 4.19
C PHE A 26 -7.84 7.63 3.91
N ALA A 27 -7.46 7.84 2.65
CA ALA A 27 -6.18 8.47 2.32
C ALA A 27 -6.11 9.97 2.71
N ALA A 28 -7.26 10.61 2.89
CA ALA A 28 -7.39 12.00 3.32
C ALA A 28 -7.72 12.18 4.81
N ARG A 29 -7.87 11.09 5.57
CA ARG A 29 -8.20 11.20 7.00
C ARG A 29 -6.97 11.60 7.81
N ASP A 30 -7.16 12.53 8.73
CA ASP A 30 -6.10 13.04 9.61
C ASP A 30 -5.67 12.03 10.70
N ASP A 31 -6.48 10.99 10.95
CA ASP A 31 -6.22 9.94 11.94
C ASP A 31 -5.46 8.73 11.37
N LEU A 32 -5.22 8.67 10.05
CA LEU A 32 -4.42 7.61 9.44
C LEU A 32 -2.93 7.79 9.81
N PRO A 33 -2.24 6.77 10.35
CA PRO A 33 -0.82 6.87 10.68
C PRO A 33 0.03 7.25 9.45
N GLU A 34 0.84 8.30 9.54
CA GLU A 34 1.67 8.76 8.40
C GLU A 34 2.81 7.78 8.06
N HIS A 35 3.29 7.06 9.07
CA HIS A 35 4.38 6.10 8.97
C HIS A 35 4.08 4.85 9.79
N GLY A 36 4.60 3.71 9.33
CA GLY A 36 4.42 2.43 10.00
C GLY A 36 4.77 1.27 9.08
N GLY A 37 4.90 0.08 9.68
CA GLY A 37 4.88 -1.20 8.94
C GLY A 37 3.48 -1.81 8.97
N HIS A 38 3.31 -2.97 8.33
CA HIS A 38 2.03 -3.66 8.16
C HIS A 38 1.22 -3.71 9.47
N SER A 39 1.84 -4.14 10.57
CA SER A 39 1.18 -4.32 11.87
C SER A 39 0.58 -3.04 12.46
N ILE A 40 1.12 -1.86 12.13
CA ILE A 40 0.56 -0.58 12.58
C ILE A 40 -0.75 -0.29 11.85
N TYR A 41 -0.76 -0.50 10.52
CA TYR A 41 -1.96 -0.28 9.71
C TYR A 41 -3.00 -1.38 9.92
N GLU A 42 -2.58 -2.63 10.09
CA GLU A 42 -3.45 -3.75 10.47
C GLU A 42 -4.20 -3.42 11.77
N GLY A 43 -3.50 -2.89 12.78
CA GLY A 43 -4.15 -2.44 14.02
C GLY A 43 -5.12 -1.28 13.83
N TYR A 44 -4.85 -0.37 12.89
CA TYR A 44 -5.75 0.74 12.55
C TYR A 44 -7.03 0.23 11.84
N PHE A 45 -6.88 -0.60 10.81
CA PHE A 45 -8.02 -1.12 10.04
C PHE A 45 -8.84 -2.17 10.80
N ALA A 46 -8.27 -2.82 11.82
CA ALA A 46 -9.02 -3.73 12.69
C ALA A 46 -10.17 -3.06 13.46
N SER A 47 -10.15 -1.73 13.63
CA SER A 47 -11.27 -0.95 14.21
C SER A 47 -12.26 -0.39 13.18
N GLU A 48 -11.96 -0.53 11.89
CA GLU A 48 -12.79 -0.05 10.78
C GLU A 48 -13.76 -1.16 10.30
N PRO A 49 -14.71 -0.87 9.40
CA PRO A 49 -15.60 -1.88 8.83
C PRO A 49 -14.85 -3.01 8.13
N ALA A 50 -15.46 -4.20 8.06
CA ALA A 50 -14.82 -5.40 7.50
C ALA A 50 -14.41 -5.22 6.02
N GLU A 51 -15.15 -4.38 5.28
CA GLU A 51 -14.85 -4.00 3.90
C GLU A 51 -13.52 -3.25 3.78
N ALA A 52 -13.13 -2.47 4.79
CA ALA A 52 -11.86 -1.76 4.83
C ALA A 52 -10.68 -2.73 5.01
N GLN A 53 -10.87 -3.83 5.76
CA GLN A 53 -9.83 -4.85 5.93
C GLN A 53 -9.47 -5.54 4.61
N ALA A 54 -10.47 -5.92 3.80
CA ALA A 54 -10.23 -6.56 2.51
C ALA A 54 -9.51 -5.62 1.53
N GLY A 55 -9.91 -4.33 1.51
CA GLY A 55 -9.20 -3.32 0.73
C GLY A 55 -7.75 -3.12 1.21
N PHE A 56 -7.53 -3.10 2.52
CA PHE A 56 -6.21 -2.94 3.13
C PHE A 56 -5.25 -4.08 2.77
N ASP A 57 -5.67 -5.34 2.91
CA ASP A 57 -4.80 -6.50 2.63
C ASP A 57 -4.28 -6.47 1.18
N ARG A 58 -5.17 -6.12 0.23
CA ARG A 58 -4.80 -5.97 -1.18
C ARG A 58 -3.91 -4.74 -1.40
N ALA A 59 -4.28 -3.59 -0.84
CA ALA A 59 -3.50 -2.36 -0.93
C ALA A 59 -2.08 -2.55 -0.40
N TRP A 60 -1.90 -3.27 0.71
CA TRP A 60 -0.58 -3.53 1.28
C TRP A 60 0.28 -4.41 0.38
N THR A 61 -0.30 -5.48 -0.17
CA THR A 61 0.39 -6.36 -1.11
C THR A 61 0.88 -5.59 -2.34
N GLU A 62 0.03 -4.72 -2.90
CA GLU A 62 0.39 -3.88 -4.06
C GLU A 62 1.45 -2.83 -3.69
N PHE A 63 1.35 -2.20 -2.51
CA PHE A 63 2.35 -1.27 -2.01
C PHE A 63 3.73 -1.93 -1.84
N GLU A 64 3.79 -3.12 -1.22
CA GLU A 64 5.06 -3.85 -1.05
C GLU A 64 5.69 -4.22 -2.39
N ALA A 65 4.89 -4.60 -3.39
CA ALA A 65 5.38 -4.88 -4.73
C ALA A 65 5.92 -3.64 -5.45
N ASP A 66 5.35 -2.46 -5.18
CA ASP A 66 5.75 -1.18 -5.78
C ASP A 66 7.01 -0.58 -5.13
N VAL A 67 7.16 -0.72 -3.80
CA VAL A 67 8.34 -0.19 -3.07
C VAL A 67 9.52 -1.15 -3.00
N GLN A 68 9.30 -2.45 -3.23
CA GLN A 68 10.41 -3.36 -3.42
C GLN A 68 11.13 -2.99 -4.72
N PRO A 69 12.46 -2.77 -4.72
CA PRO A 69 13.18 -2.66 -5.96
C PRO A 69 12.89 -3.94 -6.73
N SER A 70 12.35 -3.83 -7.94
CA SER A 70 12.22 -4.98 -8.84
C SER A 70 13.54 -5.74 -8.74
N PRO A 71 13.54 -7.07 -8.50
CA PRO A 71 14.78 -7.80 -8.50
C PRO A 71 15.43 -7.44 -9.82
N ALA A 72 16.53 -6.69 -9.75
CA ALA A 72 17.34 -6.43 -10.91
C ALA A 72 17.51 -7.81 -11.52
N SER A 73 17.04 -7.98 -12.75
CA SER A 73 17.45 -9.11 -13.54
C SER A 73 18.96 -9.02 -13.55
N ASP A 74 19.57 -9.73 -12.60
CA ASP A 74 20.96 -10.13 -12.59
C ASP A 74 21.03 -11.12 -13.75
N ASP A 75 20.89 -10.56 -14.96
CA ASP A 75 21.20 -11.23 -16.19
C ASP A 75 22.71 -11.39 -16.12
N PRO A 76 23.25 -12.61 -15.97
CA PRO A 76 24.67 -12.80 -16.09
C PRO A 76 24.99 -12.70 -17.58
N ASP A 77 24.95 -11.48 -18.13
CA ASP A 77 25.47 -11.20 -19.46
C ASP A 77 27.01 -11.29 -19.36
N GLY A 78 27.47 -12.50 -19.66
CA GLY A 78 28.72 -12.79 -20.34
C GLY A 78 29.99 -12.28 -19.68
N LEU A 79 30.75 -13.20 -19.05
CA LEU A 79 32.18 -13.30 -19.33
C LEU A 79 32.78 -14.66 -18.92
N ARG A 80 32.80 -15.61 -19.86
CA ARG A 80 33.95 -16.45 -20.31
C ARG A 80 33.57 -17.85 -20.76
#